data_AF-X0XLJ6-F1
#
_entry.id   AF-X0XLJ6-F1
#
_cell.length_a   1.000
_cell.length_b   1.000
_cell.length_c   1.000
_cell.angle_alpha   90.00
_cell.angle_beta   90.00
_cell.angle_gamma   90.00
#
_symmetry.space_group_name_H-M   'P 1'
#
loop_
_entity.id
_entity.type
_entity.pdbx_description
1 polymer ?
#
loop_
_entity_poly.entity_id
_entity_poly.type
_entity_poly.pdbx_seq_one_letter_code
_entity_poly.pdbx_strand_id
1 'polypeptide(L)'
;MAQSHSKIVKIIAKRDLNTFVNNLIKDKKYNVVGVKTKGIKFVFGPLENASELRLDYDVTILPPKKYFLPPCETLMDFNLNKPFNVKESDVAKPRIIIGVHPYDIIALEQTDELYLDSQKDDFYKKRRDNTIIIGVDIQKVSEKSFAASMKTHVTESGFDLMFTYLDDSYAVTIGSEKGKTLLEKYGKTKPAAESDIKKISEIRKNIALQFKKKLNVDKEQWSN
;
A
#
# COMPACT_ATOMS: atom_id res chain seq x y z
N MET A 1 6.50 3.30 24.45
CA MET A 1 7.81 3.72 23.91
C MET A 1 8.18 2.76 22.79
N ALA A 2 7.82 3.08 21.55
CA ALA A 2 8.15 2.22 20.41
C ALA A 2 9.62 2.41 20.08
N GLN A 3 10.41 1.33 20.19
CA GLN A 3 11.80 1.30 19.75
C GLN A 3 11.84 1.69 18.27
N SER A 4 12.42 2.85 17.98
CA SER A 4 12.76 3.29 16.62
C SER A 4 13.81 2.33 16.06
N HIS A 5 13.36 1.18 15.55
CA HIS A 5 14.20 0.32 14.75
C HIS A 5 14.52 1.11 13.48
N SER A 6 15.79 1.47 13.32
CA SER A 6 16.25 2.12 12.09
C SER A 6 15.88 1.22 10.92
N LYS A 7 14.86 1.62 10.15
CA LYS A 7 14.34 0.81 9.06
C LYS A 7 15.42 0.67 8.00
N ILE A 8 15.56 -0.54 7.47
CA ILE A 8 16.53 -0.81 6.41
C ILE A 8 16.03 -0.12 5.14
N VAL A 9 16.87 0.73 4.57
CA VAL A 9 16.60 1.43 3.31
C VAL A 9 17.52 0.89 2.22
N LYS A 10 16.93 0.56 1.07
CA LYS A 10 17.62 0.15 -0.15
C LYS A 10 17.32 1.14 -1.27
N ILE A 11 18.16 1.16 -2.30
CA ILE A 11 17.94 1.95 -3.52
C ILE A 11 17.73 0.99 -4.68
N ILE A 12 16.68 1.26 -5.46
CA ILE A 12 16.37 0.58 -6.71
C ILE A 12 16.34 1.60 -7.85
N ALA A 13 17.10 1.37 -8.92
CA ALA A 13 17.03 2.25 -10.09
C ALA A 13 15.68 2.06 -10.80
N LYS A 14 15.19 3.10 -11.49
CA LYS A 14 13.89 3.03 -12.18
C LYS A 14 13.76 1.87 -13.17
N ARG A 15 14.84 1.54 -13.90
CA ARG A 15 14.90 0.36 -14.79
C ARG A 15 14.76 -0.97 -14.04
N ASP A 16 15.37 -1.05 -12.86
CA ASP A 16 15.37 -2.25 -12.02
C ASP A 16 14.03 -2.40 -11.31
N LEU A 17 13.32 -1.29 -11.04
CA LEU A 17 11.95 -1.29 -10.54
C LEU A 17 10.98 -1.90 -11.58
N ASN A 18 11.10 -1.54 -12.86
CA ASN A 18 10.27 -2.15 -13.90
C ASN A 18 10.51 -3.66 -13.99
N THR A 19 11.78 -4.08 -13.88
CA THR A 19 12.15 -5.50 -13.83
C THR A 19 11.55 -6.19 -12.61
N PHE A 20 11.65 -5.57 -11.44
CA PHE A 20 11.06 -6.05 -10.19
C PHE A 20 9.54 -6.28 -10.35
N VAL A 21 8.79 -5.29 -10.81
CA VAL A 21 7.34 -5.40 -10.99
C VAL A 21 6.96 -6.47 -12.01
N ASN A 22 7.67 -6.55 -13.14
CA ASN A 22 7.45 -7.62 -14.13
C ASN A 22 7.72 -9.02 -13.55
N ASN A 23 8.73 -9.17 -12.71
CA ASN A 23 9.03 -10.44 -12.05
C ASN A 23 7.93 -10.83 -11.05
N LEU A 24 7.35 -9.86 -10.32
CA LEU A 24 6.19 -10.10 -9.47
C LEU A 24 4.99 -10.59 -10.27
N ILE A 25 4.69 -9.95 -11.41
CA ILE A 25 3.56 -10.29 -12.28
C ILE A 25 3.72 -11.70 -12.89
N LYS A 26 4.95 -12.08 -13.23
CA LYS A 26 5.26 -13.42 -13.77
C LYS A 26 5.03 -14.53 -12.75
N ASP A 27 5.23 -14.25 -11.46
CA ASP A 27 5.00 -15.22 -10.41
C ASP A 27 3.49 -15.46 -10.19
N LYS A 28 3.01 -16.58 -10.73
CA LYS A 28 1.60 -16.97 -10.67
C LYS A 28 1.10 -17.25 -9.25
N LYS A 29 1.95 -17.28 -8.22
CA LYS A 29 1.52 -17.30 -6.82
C LYS A 29 0.74 -16.05 -6.46
N TYR A 30 1.13 -14.89 -6.99
CA TYR A 30 0.56 -13.61 -6.59
C TYR A 30 -0.49 -13.12 -7.59
N ASN A 31 -1.50 -12.44 -7.07
CA ASN A 31 -2.32 -11.49 -7.83
C ASN A 31 -1.71 -10.10 -7.65
N VAL A 32 -1.13 -9.53 -8.71
CA VAL A 32 -0.45 -8.24 -8.64
C VAL A 32 -1.39 -7.14 -9.13
N VAL A 33 -1.70 -6.23 -8.22
CA VAL A 33 -2.54 -5.06 -8.43
C VAL A 33 -1.67 -3.82 -8.24
N GLY A 34 -1.89 -2.80 -9.04
CA GLY A 34 -1.25 -1.51 -8.85
C GLY A 34 -2.11 -0.37 -9.36
N VAL A 35 -1.66 0.85 -9.10
CA VAL A 35 -2.30 2.04 -9.65
C VAL A 35 -1.99 2.13 -11.14
N LYS A 36 -3.04 2.26 -11.96
CA LYS A 36 -2.95 2.47 -13.41
C LYS A 36 -3.86 3.61 -13.86
N THR A 37 -3.64 4.11 -15.07
CA THR A 37 -4.52 5.12 -15.68
C THR A 37 -5.88 4.52 -16.06
N LYS A 38 -6.93 5.32 -15.89
CA LYS A 38 -8.29 5.09 -16.40
C LYS A 38 -8.82 6.40 -16.96
N GLY A 39 -8.62 6.64 -18.25
CA GLY A 39 -8.84 7.94 -18.86
C GLY A 39 -7.95 9.01 -18.21
N ILE A 40 -8.55 10.09 -17.71
CA ILE A 40 -7.86 11.17 -17.00
C ILE A 40 -7.67 10.93 -15.49
N LYS A 41 -8.11 9.78 -14.97
CA LYS A 41 -8.07 9.42 -13.54
C LYS A 41 -7.18 8.21 -13.30
N PHE A 42 -6.97 7.88 -12.04
CA PHE A 42 -6.18 6.72 -11.62
C PHE A 42 -7.05 5.70 -10.86
N VAL A 43 -6.71 4.42 -10.97
CA VAL A 43 -7.43 3.33 -10.31
C VAL A 43 -6.48 2.22 -9.92
N PHE A 44 -6.74 1.57 -8.78
CA PHE A 44 -6.12 0.28 -8.51
C PHE A 44 -6.76 -0.82 -9.37
N GLY A 45 -5.95 -1.52 -10.15
CA GLY A 45 -6.38 -2.66 -10.98
C GLY A 45 -5.25 -3.68 -11.18
N PRO A 46 -5.56 -4.85 -11.77
CA PRO A 46 -4.54 -5.83 -12.10
C PRO A 46 -3.51 -5.22 -13.07
N LEU A 47 -2.23 -5.58 -12.86
CA LEU A 47 -1.14 -5.20 -13.75
C LEU A 47 -0.80 -6.36 -14.68
N GLU A 48 -0.78 -6.09 -15.98
CA GLU A 48 -0.32 -7.05 -16.99
C GLU A 48 1.19 -6.93 -17.22
N ASN A 49 1.73 -5.73 -17.06
CA ASN A 49 3.16 -5.43 -17.15
C ASN A 49 3.51 -4.17 -16.36
N ALA A 50 4.80 -3.97 -16.09
CA ALA A 50 5.28 -2.86 -15.29
C ALA A 50 5.04 -1.47 -15.90
N SER A 51 4.86 -1.35 -17.22
CA SER A 51 4.63 -0.04 -17.85
C SER A 51 3.25 0.54 -17.54
N GLU A 52 2.30 -0.30 -17.09
CA GLU A 52 0.98 0.16 -16.65
C GLU A 52 1.00 0.82 -15.27
N LEU A 53 2.03 0.54 -14.46
CA LEU A 53 2.12 1.03 -13.09
C LEU A 53 2.40 2.54 -13.07
N ARG A 54 1.55 3.27 -12.38
CA ARG A 54 1.67 4.71 -12.16
C ARG A 54 1.89 4.99 -10.69
N LEU A 55 3.13 5.36 -10.34
CA LEU A 55 3.49 5.82 -9.00
C LEU A 55 3.42 7.34 -8.87
N ASP A 56 3.33 8.06 -10.00
CA ASP A 56 3.31 9.52 -10.11
C ASP A 56 1.87 10.08 -10.17
N TYR A 57 0.97 9.54 -9.36
CA TYR A 57 -0.46 9.89 -9.37
C TYR A 57 -0.83 10.79 -8.19
N ASP A 58 -1.98 11.46 -8.28
CA ASP A 58 -2.50 12.33 -7.22
C ASP A 58 -3.46 11.59 -6.28
N VAL A 59 -4.53 11.02 -6.83
CA VAL A 59 -5.54 10.26 -6.10
C VAL A 59 -6.21 9.23 -7.02
N THR A 60 -6.61 8.10 -6.44
CA THR A 60 -7.39 7.08 -7.16
C THR A 60 -8.89 7.32 -7.01
N ILE A 61 -9.70 6.82 -7.96
CA ILE A 61 -11.17 6.92 -7.89
C ILE A 61 -11.72 6.20 -6.65
N LEU A 62 -11.15 5.02 -6.33
CA LEU A 62 -11.52 4.22 -5.17
C LEU A 62 -10.26 3.78 -4.44
N PRO A 63 -10.25 3.84 -3.08
CA PRO A 63 -9.11 3.46 -2.27
C PRO A 63 -8.84 1.95 -2.35
N PRO A 64 -7.67 1.48 -1.89
CA PRO A 64 -7.36 0.05 -1.87
C PRO A 64 -8.25 -0.76 -0.92
N LYS A 65 -9.02 -0.10 -0.02
CA LYS A 65 -9.96 -0.76 0.91
C LYS A 65 -10.86 -1.80 0.24
N LYS A 66 -11.28 -1.59 -1.01
CA LYS A 66 -12.12 -2.53 -1.79
C LYS A 66 -11.54 -3.94 -1.91
N TYR A 67 -10.23 -4.10 -1.73
CA TYR A 67 -9.54 -5.39 -1.78
C TYR A 67 -9.59 -6.16 -0.46
N PHE A 68 -9.91 -5.48 0.64
CA PHE A 68 -10.01 -6.01 2.00
C PHE A 68 -11.47 -6.13 2.45
N LEU A 69 -12.32 -5.21 1.99
CA LEU A 69 -13.77 -5.18 2.20
C LEU A 69 -14.47 -5.06 0.84
N PRO A 70 -14.61 -6.18 0.09
CA PRO A 70 -15.32 -6.16 -1.18
C PRO A 70 -16.82 -5.89 -0.97
N PRO A 71 -17.51 -5.22 -1.91
CA PRO A 71 -18.95 -4.96 -1.79
C PRO A 71 -19.82 -6.22 -1.71
N CYS A 72 -19.36 -7.32 -2.29
CA CYS A 72 -19.99 -8.63 -2.23
C CYS A 72 -18.91 -9.67 -1.99
N GLU A 73 -19.17 -10.63 -1.10
CA GLU A 73 -18.30 -11.77 -0.86
C GLU A 73 -19.11 -13.06 -0.76
N THR A 74 -18.54 -14.14 -1.28
CA THR A 74 -19.06 -15.49 -1.06
C THR A 74 -18.60 -15.95 0.31
N LEU A 75 -19.53 -16.35 1.17
CA LEU A 75 -19.20 -16.91 2.49
C LEU A 75 -19.03 -18.43 2.44
N MET A 76 -19.86 -19.09 1.64
CA MET A 76 -19.86 -20.55 1.50
C MET A 76 -20.39 -20.96 0.12
N ASP A 77 -19.84 -22.06 -0.38
CA ASP A 77 -20.35 -22.78 -1.54
C ASP A 77 -20.91 -24.13 -1.08
N PHE A 78 -22.14 -24.45 -1.49
CA PHE A 78 -22.76 -25.74 -1.19
C PHE A 78 -23.48 -26.30 -2.41
N ASN A 79 -23.57 -27.62 -2.47
CA ASN A 79 -24.28 -28.33 -3.52
C ASN A 79 -25.49 -29.04 -2.91
N LEU A 80 -26.70 -28.72 -3.36
CA LEU A 80 -27.94 -29.32 -2.84
C LEU A 80 -28.03 -30.84 -3.01
N ASN A 81 -27.34 -31.41 -4.02
CA ASN A 81 -27.25 -32.86 -4.22
C ASN A 81 -26.26 -33.53 -3.26
N LYS A 82 -25.44 -32.73 -2.54
CA LYS A 82 -24.47 -33.16 -1.52
C LYS A 82 -24.55 -32.18 -0.35
N PRO A 83 -25.68 -32.12 0.38
CA PRO A 83 -26.01 -31.01 1.28
C PRO A 83 -25.04 -30.84 2.46
N PHE A 84 -24.26 -31.88 2.78
CA PHE A 84 -23.22 -31.85 3.83
C PHE A 84 -21.83 -31.48 3.32
N ASN A 85 -21.66 -31.27 2.01
CA ASN A 85 -20.39 -30.82 1.42
C ASN A 85 -20.41 -29.30 1.24
N VAL A 86 -20.42 -28.59 2.37
CA VAL A 86 -20.28 -27.14 2.43
C VAL A 86 -18.80 -26.80 2.45
N LYS A 87 -18.36 -25.99 1.50
CA LYS A 87 -17.00 -25.45 1.48
C LYS A 87 -17.06 -23.99 1.90
N GLU A 88 -16.27 -23.63 2.90
CA GLU A 88 -15.99 -22.21 3.16
C GLU A 88 -15.37 -21.62 1.89
N SER A 89 -15.78 -20.40 1.52
CA SER A 89 -15.21 -19.76 0.33
C SER A 89 -13.69 -19.64 0.49
N ASP A 90 -12.95 -20.06 -0.54
CA ASP A 90 -11.50 -19.99 -0.53
C ASP A 90 -11.07 -18.51 -0.50
N VAL A 91 -10.43 -18.10 0.60
CA VAL A 91 -10.10 -16.69 0.78
C VAL A 91 -8.84 -16.35 0.01
N ALA A 92 -9.05 -15.60 -1.07
CA ALA A 92 -8.12 -14.76 -1.80
C ALA A 92 -6.67 -15.27 -1.90
N LYS A 93 -6.35 -15.79 -3.09
CA LYS A 93 -4.99 -15.93 -3.62
C LYS A 93 -4.07 -14.79 -3.13
N PRO A 94 -2.83 -15.10 -2.66
CA PRO A 94 -1.89 -14.08 -2.19
C PRO A 94 -1.83 -12.88 -3.13
N ARG A 95 -1.90 -11.67 -2.59
CA ARG A 95 -2.01 -10.44 -3.37
C ARG A 95 -0.84 -9.51 -3.08
N ILE A 96 -0.42 -8.75 -4.09
CA ILE A 96 0.48 -7.60 -3.92
C ILE A 96 -0.27 -6.37 -4.43
N ILE A 97 -0.38 -5.32 -3.62
CA ILE A 97 -0.95 -4.03 -4.02
C ILE A 97 0.17 -3.00 -4.05
N ILE A 98 0.38 -2.37 -5.22
CA ILE A 98 1.50 -1.46 -5.47
C ILE A 98 1.01 -0.03 -5.66
N GLY A 99 1.72 0.91 -5.04
CA GLY A 99 1.48 2.34 -5.16
C GLY A 99 0.46 2.85 -4.15
N VAL A 100 0.38 2.29 -2.95
CA VAL A 100 -0.57 2.75 -1.93
C VAL A 100 -0.04 4.01 -1.24
N HIS A 101 -0.83 5.08 -1.18
CA HIS A 101 -0.41 6.30 -0.48
C HIS A 101 -0.47 6.16 1.05
N PRO A 102 0.32 6.95 1.81
CA PRO A 102 0.38 6.85 3.27
C PRO A 102 -0.97 6.99 3.98
N TYR A 103 -1.84 7.89 3.51
CA TYR A 103 -3.16 8.08 4.10
C TYR A 103 -4.06 6.84 3.92
N ASP A 104 -3.91 6.10 2.83
CA ASP A 104 -4.65 4.85 2.61
C ASP A 104 -4.11 3.73 3.51
N ILE A 105 -2.79 3.70 3.76
CA ILE A 105 -2.17 2.74 4.69
C ILE A 105 -2.66 3.00 6.12
N ILE A 106 -2.66 4.25 6.57
CA ILE A 106 -3.17 4.63 7.90
C ILE A 106 -4.66 4.30 8.02
N ALA A 107 -5.44 4.55 6.96
CA ALA A 107 -6.86 4.16 6.94
C ALA A 107 -7.06 2.64 7.04
N LEU A 108 -6.15 1.83 6.46
CA LEU A 108 -6.17 0.38 6.62
C LEU A 108 -5.81 -0.04 8.05
N GLU A 109 -4.81 0.58 8.68
CA GLU A 109 -4.50 0.32 10.10
C GLU A 109 -5.67 0.66 11.02
N GLN A 110 -6.38 1.77 10.77
CA GLN A 110 -7.62 2.10 11.50
C GLN A 110 -8.75 1.10 11.21
N THR A 111 -8.82 0.56 10.00
CA THR A 111 -9.77 -0.51 9.67
C THR A 111 -9.39 -1.80 10.40
N ASP A 112 -8.09 -2.09 10.54
CA ASP A 112 -7.58 -3.24 11.29
C ASP A 112 -8.04 -3.18 12.75
N GLU A 113 -8.03 -2.01 13.39
CA GLU A 113 -8.55 -1.85 14.77
C GLU A 113 -10.02 -2.25 14.91
N LEU A 114 -10.88 -1.99 13.92
CA LEU A 114 -12.30 -2.34 13.99
C LEU A 114 -12.55 -3.82 13.69
N TYR A 115 -11.86 -4.38 12.70
CA TYR A 115 -12.17 -5.72 12.17
C TYR A 115 -11.31 -6.84 12.80
N LEU A 116 -10.25 -6.49 13.54
CA LEU A 116 -9.33 -7.45 14.17
C LEU A 116 -9.30 -7.36 15.71
N ASP A 117 -10.21 -6.59 16.31
CA ASP A 117 -10.38 -6.55 17.77
C ASP A 117 -11.06 -7.85 18.29
N SER A 118 -11.76 -7.78 19.42
CA SER A 118 -12.37 -8.91 20.13
C SER A 118 -13.34 -9.74 19.28
N GLN A 119 -14.05 -9.12 18.34
CA GLN A 119 -14.95 -9.79 17.38
C GLN A 119 -14.36 -9.77 15.98
N LYS A 120 -13.30 -10.57 15.79
CA LYS A 120 -12.58 -10.63 14.52
C LYS A 120 -13.46 -11.08 13.35
N ASP A 121 -13.30 -10.41 12.21
CA ASP A 121 -13.79 -10.88 10.92
C ASP A 121 -12.72 -11.77 10.27
N ASP A 122 -12.98 -13.07 10.18
CA ASP A 122 -12.03 -14.04 9.65
C ASP A 122 -11.74 -13.85 8.15
N PHE A 123 -12.71 -13.37 7.37
CA PHE A 123 -12.53 -13.11 5.94
C PHE A 123 -11.66 -11.88 5.71
N TYR A 124 -11.90 -10.81 6.46
CA TYR A 124 -11.05 -9.62 6.46
C TYR A 124 -9.62 -9.98 6.87
N LYS A 125 -9.47 -10.70 8.00
CA LYS A 125 -8.16 -11.12 8.51
C LYS A 125 -7.39 -11.94 7.47
N LYS A 126 -8.02 -12.95 6.88
CA LYS A 126 -7.40 -13.78 5.83
C LYS A 126 -6.96 -12.92 4.63
N ARG A 127 -7.79 -11.99 4.15
CA ARG A 127 -7.42 -11.06 3.06
C ARG A 127 -6.26 -10.14 3.44
N ARG A 128 -6.27 -9.61 4.67
CA ARG A 128 -5.24 -8.72 5.20
C ARG A 128 -3.90 -9.43 5.33
N ASP A 129 -3.88 -10.63 5.89
CA ASP A 129 -2.68 -11.44 6.08
C ASP A 129 -2.08 -11.94 4.75
N ASN A 130 -2.93 -12.22 3.76
CA ASN A 130 -2.54 -12.68 2.43
C ASN A 130 -2.16 -11.55 1.46
N THR A 131 -2.23 -10.28 1.89
CA THR A 131 -1.91 -9.13 1.04
C THR A 131 -0.59 -8.48 1.47
N ILE A 132 0.30 -8.28 0.50
CA ILE A 132 1.52 -7.46 0.63
C ILE A 132 1.20 -6.05 0.12
N ILE A 133 1.49 -5.04 0.94
CA ILE A 133 1.28 -3.62 0.64
C ILE A 133 2.63 -2.97 0.30
N ILE A 134 2.75 -2.53 -0.95
CA ILE A 134 3.86 -1.71 -1.41
C ILE A 134 3.35 -0.26 -1.55
N GLY A 135 3.70 0.55 -0.55
CA GLY A 135 3.36 1.95 -0.51
C GLY A 135 4.25 2.82 -1.39
N VAL A 136 3.79 4.04 -1.66
CA VAL A 136 4.59 5.09 -2.29
C VAL A 136 4.36 6.41 -1.59
N ASP A 137 5.44 7.14 -1.28
CA ASP A 137 5.34 8.50 -0.78
C ASP A 137 4.74 9.41 -1.87
N ILE A 138 3.91 10.36 -1.44
CA ILE A 138 3.12 11.21 -2.33
C ILE A 138 4.06 12.06 -3.21
N GLN A 139 3.91 11.95 -4.53
CA GLN A 139 4.64 12.77 -5.51
C GLN A 139 3.82 13.95 -6.03
N LYS A 140 2.49 13.80 -6.09
CA LYS A 140 1.55 14.83 -6.54
C LYS A 140 0.42 14.95 -5.54
N VAL A 141 0.21 16.14 -5.00
CA VAL A 141 -0.88 16.38 -4.04
C VAL A 141 -2.17 16.69 -4.80
N SER A 142 -3.23 15.92 -4.53
CA SER A 142 -4.56 16.23 -5.05
C SER A 142 -5.08 17.56 -4.49
N GLU A 143 -5.70 18.39 -5.33
CA GLU A 143 -6.15 19.74 -4.98
C GLU A 143 -7.11 19.80 -3.79
N LYS A 144 -7.85 18.72 -3.53
CA LYS A 144 -8.84 18.60 -2.46
C LYS A 144 -8.31 17.87 -1.22
N SER A 145 -7.07 17.39 -1.25
CA SER A 145 -6.50 16.63 -0.13
C SER A 145 -6.09 17.54 1.03
N PHE A 146 -6.31 17.05 2.25
CA PHE A 146 -5.95 17.69 3.51
C PHE A 146 -5.12 16.74 4.42
N ALA A 147 -4.48 15.72 3.85
CA ALA A 147 -3.73 14.70 4.60
C ALA A 147 -2.60 15.29 5.47
N ALA A 148 -2.00 16.42 5.05
CA ALA A 148 -0.99 17.11 5.83
C ALA A 148 -1.52 17.62 7.18
N SER A 149 -2.68 18.30 7.20
CA SER A 149 -3.26 18.82 8.45
C SER A 149 -3.69 17.70 9.40
N MET A 150 -3.98 16.50 8.85
CA MET A 150 -4.33 15.30 9.63
C MET A 150 -3.11 14.46 10.01
N LYS A 151 -1.89 14.88 9.66
CA LYS A 151 -0.63 14.12 9.86
C LYS A 151 -0.66 12.72 9.20
N THR A 152 -1.42 12.55 8.12
CA THR A 152 -1.55 11.27 7.38
C THR A 152 -0.86 11.26 6.02
N HIS A 153 -0.11 12.31 5.69
CA HIS A 153 0.65 12.43 4.44
C HIS A 153 1.92 11.56 4.41
N VAL A 154 2.35 11.05 5.56
CA VAL A 154 3.48 10.13 5.75
C VAL A 154 3.06 9.02 6.70
N THR A 155 3.71 7.86 6.63
CA THR A 155 3.51 6.78 7.60
C THR A 155 4.81 6.06 7.89
N GLU A 156 4.94 5.57 9.12
CA GLU A 156 6.05 4.76 9.60
C GLU A 156 5.63 3.32 9.91
N SER A 157 4.42 2.88 9.53
CA SER A 157 3.96 1.50 9.71
C SER A 157 2.88 1.13 8.68
N GLY A 158 2.36 -0.10 8.75
CA GLY A 158 1.22 -0.55 7.94
C GLY A 158 1.56 -1.00 6.52
N PHE A 159 2.84 -0.98 6.13
CA PHE A 159 3.32 -1.40 4.81
C PHE A 159 4.42 -2.47 4.90
N ASP A 160 4.59 -3.25 3.83
CA ASP A 160 5.68 -4.21 3.70
C ASP A 160 6.91 -3.57 3.03
N LEU A 161 6.68 -2.72 2.03
CA LEU A 161 7.68 -1.87 1.38
C LEU A 161 7.11 -0.46 1.18
N MET A 162 7.92 0.58 1.31
CA MET A 162 7.54 1.96 1.01
C MET A 162 8.53 2.57 0.03
N PHE A 163 8.03 3.05 -1.11
CA PHE A 163 8.82 3.69 -2.16
C PHE A 163 8.86 5.21 -2.00
N THR A 164 10.04 5.80 -2.04
CA THR A 164 10.23 7.26 -2.12
C THR A 164 11.01 7.58 -3.39
N TYR A 165 10.45 8.42 -4.25
CA TYR A 165 11.11 8.82 -5.50
C TYR A 165 12.33 9.70 -5.23
N LEU A 166 13.50 9.28 -5.70
CA LEU A 166 14.79 9.98 -5.59
C LEU A 166 15.34 10.21 -7.01
N ASP A 167 14.65 11.06 -7.77
CA ASP A 167 14.99 11.41 -9.16
C ASP A 167 15.01 10.15 -10.06
N ASP A 168 16.17 9.63 -10.49
CA ASP A 168 16.22 8.45 -11.38
C ASP A 168 16.11 7.10 -10.65
N SER A 169 15.77 7.12 -9.37
CA SER A 169 15.69 5.94 -8.52
C SER A 169 14.55 6.02 -7.51
N TYR A 170 14.31 4.92 -6.82
CA TYR A 170 13.45 4.89 -5.64
C TYR A 170 14.25 4.41 -4.44
N ALA A 171 14.12 5.10 -3.32
CA ALA A 171 14.39 4.49 -2.04
C ALA A 171 13.27 3.50 -1.70
N VAL A 172 13.66 2.37 -1.12
CA VAL A 172 12.77 1.29 -0.69
C VAL A 172 13.02 1.08 0.79
N THR A 173 12.11 1.59 1.60
CA THR A 173 12.10 1.36 3.05
C THR A 173 11.40 0.04 3.32
N ILE A 174 12.09 -0.87 4.00
CA ILE A 174 11.56 -2.19 4.35
C ILE A 174 10.71 -2.06 5.63
N GLY A 175 9.44 -2.45 5.55
CA GLY A 175 8.47 -2.38 6.65
C GLY A 175 8.12 -3.72 7.29
N SER A 176 8.38 -4.85 6.60
CA SER A 176 8.11 -6.20 7.11
C SER A 176 9.09 -7.25 6.55
N GLU A 177 9.14 -8.42 7.20
CA GLU A 177 9.91 -9.57 6.69
C GLU A 177 9.36 -10.07 5.34
N LYS A 178 8.04 -10.04 5.12
CA LYS A 178 7.44 -10.38 3.81
C LYS A 178 7.96 -9.46 2.71
N GLY A 179 8.01 -8.15 2.99
CA GLY A 179 8.56 -7.15 2.09
C GLY A 179 10.06 -7.37 1.81
N LYS A 180 10.84 -7.65 2.86
CA LYS A 180 12.27 -7.98 2.73
C LYS A 180 12.50 -9.19 1.83
N THR A 181 11.85 -10.31 2.10
CA THR A 181 11.94 -11.52 1.27
C THR A 181 11.52 -11.26 -0.17
N LEU A 182 10.48 -10.47 -0.38
CA LEU A 182 10.03 -10.08 -1.72
C LEU A 182 11.11 -9.28 -2.46
N LEU A 183 11.69 -8.29 -1.80
CA LEU A 183 12.71 -7.42 -2.39
C LEU A 183 14.00 -8.19 -2.71
N GLU A 184 14.43 -9.08 -1.84
CA GLU A 184 15.61 -9.93 -2.03
C GLU A 184 15.42 -10.94 -3.17
N LYS A 185 14.21 -11.49 -3.32
CA LYS A 185 13.92 -12.50 -4.34
C LYS A 185 13.77 -11.91 -5.75
N TYR A 186 13.09 -10.78 -5.89
CA TYR A 186 12.72 -10.25 -7.22
C TYR A 186 13.43 -8.95 -7.60
N GLY A 187 14.05 -8.27 -6.63
CA GLY A 187 14.59 -6.92 -6.79
C GLY A 187 16.11 -6.89 -6.89
N LYS A 188 16.62 -6.00 -7.74
CA LYS A 188 18.04 -5.65 -7.77
C LYS A 188 18.21 -4.32 -7.05
N THR A 189 18.80 -4.35 -5.85
CA THR A 189 18.93 -3.17 -5.00
C THR A 189 20.34 -3.02 -4.45
N LYS A 190 20.67 -1.80 -3.99
CA LYS A 190 21.89 -1.51 -3.23
C LYS A 190 21.53 -0.88 -1.89
N PRO A 191 22.40 -0.94 -0.86
CA PRO A 191 22.19 -0.16 0.36
C PRO A 191 22.06 1.35 0.07
N ALA A 192 21.19 2.04 0.81
CA ALA A 192 21.08 3.48 0.76
C ALA A 192 22.26 4.15 1.48
N ALA A 193 22.73 5.28 0.94
CA ALA A 193 23.69 6.14 1.61
C ALA A 193 22.98 7.09 2.59
N GLU A 194 23.73 7.70 3.51
CA GLU A 194 23.16 8.70 4.43
C GLU A 194 22.53 9.90 3.70
N SER A 195 23.09 10.29 2.54
CA SER A 195 22.53 11.33 1.68
C SER A 195 21.14 10.96 1.16
N ASP A 196 20.91 9.69 0.82
CA ASP A 196 19.60 9.22 0.38
C ASP A 196 18.58 9.31 1.51
N ILE A 197 18.97 8.92 2.73
CA ILE A 197 18.11 9.00 3.92
C ILE A 197 17.71 10.46 4.23
N LYS A 198 18.67 11.39 4.11
CA LYS A 198 18.39 12.83 4.26
C LYS A 198 17.39 13.32 3.19
N LYS A 199 17.59 12.94 1.93
CA LYS A 199 16.66 13.27 0.84
C LYS A 199 15.25 12.75 1.09
N ILE A 200 15.09 11.51 1.59
CA ILE A 200 13.77 10.96 1.95
C ILE A 200 13.09 11.84 3.00
N SER A 201 13.82 12.22 4.06
CA SER A 201 13.29 13.09 5.12
C SER A 201 12.87 14.46 4.58
N GLU A 202 13.68 15.05 3.70
CA GLU A 202 13.38 16.33 3.05
C GLU A 202 12.15 16.26 2.15
N ILE A 203 12.04 15.23 1.30
CA ILE A 203 10.86 15.01 0.44
C ILE A 203 9.59 14.91 1.29
N ARG A 204 9.63 14.10 2.35
CA ARG A 204 8.50 13.91 3.27
C ARG A 204 8.11 15.19 4.02
N LYS A 205 9.06 16.05 4.36
CA LYS A 205 8.76 17.37 4.96
C LYS A 205 8.20 18.35 3.93
N ASN A 206 8.81 18.40 2.75
CA ASN A 206 8.45 19.36 1.71
C ASN A 206 7.08 19.07 1.09
N ILE A 207 6.68 17.80 0.98
CA ILE A 207 5.37 17.46 0.43
C ILE A 207 4.23 18.02 1.29
N ALA A 208 4.42 18.13 2.61
CA ALA A 208 3.42 18.70 3.52
C ALA A 208 3.05 20.15 3.17
N LEU A 209 4.01 20.91 2.63
CA LEU A 209 3.83 22.32 2.23
C LEU A 209 3.01 22.47 0.94
N GLN A 210 2.84 21.40 0.15
CA GLN A 210 2.12 21.45 -1.12
C GLN A 210 0.60 21.28 -0.96
N PHE A 211 0.12 20.95 0.25
CA PHE A 211 -1.30 20.78 0.52
C PHE A 211 -2.02 22.13 0.60
N LYS A 212 -2.98 22.35 -0.31
CA LYS A 212 -3.77 23.60 -0.38
C LYS A 212 -4.95 23.61 0.59
N LYS A 213 -5.44 22.45 1.03
CA LYS A 213 -6.57 22.32 1.94
C LYS A 213 -6.09 21.86 3.30
N LYS A 214 -6.75 22.38 4.33
CA LYS A 214 -6.56 22.00 5.74
C LYS A 214 -7.92 21.87 6.39
N LEU A 215 -8.04 20.95 7.34
CA LEU A 215 -9.16 20.95 8.26
C LEU A 215 -8.91 22.02 9.33
N ASN A 216 -9.95 22.83 9.60
CA ASN A 216 -9.90 23.90 10.62
C ASN A 216 -10.40 23.41 11.99
N VAL A 217 -10.49 22.09 12.17
CA VAL A 217 -10.94 21.47 13.41
C VAL A 217 -9.80 20.61 13.91
N ASP A 218 -9.44 20.80 15.17
CA ASP A 218 -8.50 19.92 15.84
C ASP A 218 -9.21 18.61 16.20
N LYS A 219 -8.63 17.48 15.79
CA LYS A 219 -9.18 16.13 16.05
C LYS A 219 -9.38 15.90 17.55
N GLU A 220 -8.56 16.52 18.40
CA GLU A 220 -8.58 16.36 19.85
C GLU A 220 -9.57 17.31 20.55
N GLN A 221 -10.09 18.31 19.85
CA GLN A 221 -11.04 19.29 20.38
C GLN A 221 -12.49 19.03 19.96
N TRP A 222 -12.79 17.82 19.46
CA TRP A 222 -14.16 17.38 19.22
C TRP A 222 -14.81 17.05 20.56
N SER A 223 -15.24 18.09 21.29
CA SER A 223 -16.12 17.94 22.44
C SER A 223 -17.46 17.38 21.98
N ASN A 224 -17.88 16.26 22.59
CA ASN A 224 -19.27 15.79 22.56
C ASN A 224 -20.21 16.79 23.24
#